data_AF-A0AAV8ZWU7-F1
#
_entry.id   AF-A0AAV8ZWU7-F1
#
_cell.length_a   1.000
_cell.length_b   1.000
_cell.length_c   1.000
_cell.angle_alpha   90.00
_cell.angle_beta   90.00
_cell.angle_gamma   90.00
#
_symmetry.space_group_name_H-M   'P 1'
#
loop_
_entity.id
_entity.type
_entity.pdbx_description
1 polymer ?
#
loop_
_entity_poly.entity_id
_entity_poly.type
_entity_poly.pdbx_seq_one_letter_code
_entity_poly.pdbx_strand_id
1 'polypeptide(L)'
;MDEVFAHSKRLFDLPLEEKMRHLRNDKHRGYTPMFDETLDADNQLNGDYKGGYYIGVEVSEDDPRSGKPFFGPNVWPSEEVRQLVRKSIDKD
;
A
#
# COMPACT_ATOMS: atom_id res chain seq x y z
N MET A 1 17.46 3.70 -1.93
CA MET A 1 16.50 4.35 -2.85
C MET A 1 16.27 3.51 -4.11
N ASP A 2 17.30 3.16 -4.88
CA ASP A 2 17.11 2.38 -6.14
C ASP A 2 16.41 1.03 -5.94
N GLU A 3 16.72 0.32 -4.86
CA GLU A 3 16.05 -0.92 -4.49
C GLU A 3 14.54 -0.71 -4.31
N VAL A 4 14.13 0.33 -3.59
CA VAL A 4 12.71 0.66 -3.36
C VAL A 4 11.98 0.92 -4.69
N PHE A 5 12.58 1.65 -5.62
CA PHE A 5 11.99 1.88 -6.94
C PHE A 5 11.92 0.60 -7.79
N ALA A 6 12.97 -0.23 -7.77
CA ALA A 6 12.96 -1.50 -8.47
C ALA A 6 11.87 -2.46 -7.94
N HIS A 7 11.64 -2.46 -6.62
CA HIS A 7 10.59 -3.28 -6.00
C HIS A 7 9.19 -2.73 -6.28
N SER A 8 9.02 -1.42 -6.20
CA SER A 8 7.78 -0.76 -6.60
C SER A 8 7.44 -1.11 -8.06
N LYS A 9 8.41 -1.02 -8.97
CA LYS A 9 8.22 -1.41 -10.37
C LYS A 9 7.75 -2.87 -10.51
N ARG A 10 8.41 -3.82 -9.84
CA ARG A 10 7.99 -5.24 -9.88
C ARG A 10 6.56 -5.45 -9.39
N LEU A 11 6.16 -4.77 -8.31
CA LEU A 11 4.80 -4.83 -7.79
C LEU A 11 3.77 -4.31 -8.81
N PHE A 12 4.04 -3.15 -9.42
CA PHE A 12 3.10 -2.54 -10.38
C PHE A 12 3.08 -3.24 -11.75
N ASP A 13 4.14 -3.96 -12.10
CA ASP A 13 4.22 -4.82 -13.30
C ASP A 13 3.43 -6.14 -13.17
N LEU A 14 2.97 -6.52 -11.96
CA LEU A 14 2.12 -7.70 -11.77
C LEU A 14 0.77 -7.57 -12.50
N PRO A 15 0.14 -8.70 -12.87
CA PRO A 15 -1.24 -8.72 -13.34
C PRO A 15 -2.18 -8.00 -12.38
N LEU A 16 -3.24 -7.38 -12.90
CA LEU A 16 -4.19 -6.62 -12.08
C LEU A 16 -4.80 -7.50 -10.99
N GLU A 17 -5.16 -8.74 -11.33
CA GLU A 17 -5.74 -9.71 -10.40
C GLU A 17 -4.83 -9.94 -9.19
N GLU A 18 -3.53 -10.08 -9.42
CA GLU A 18 -2.56 -10.26 -8.33
C GLU A 18 -2.40 -9.00 -7.48
N LYS A 19 -2.39 -7.81 -8.10
CA LYS A 19 -2.37 -6.54 -7.34
C LYS A 19 -3.62 -6.36 -6.48
N MET A 20 -4.78 -6.75 -7.01
CA MET A 20 -6.08 -6.66 -6.30
C MET A 20 -6.17 -7.59 -5.09
N ARG A 21 -5.34 -8.65 -5.00
CA ARG A 21 -5.24 -9.49 -3.78
C ARG A 21 -4.69 -8.73 -2.57
N HIS A 22 -4.16 -7.53 -2.78
CA HIS A 22 -3.58 -6.69 -1.76
C HIS A 22 -4.36 -5.38 -1.62
N LEU A 23 -5.63 -5.34 -2.02
CA LEU A 23 -6.47 -4.15 -2.01
C LEU A 23 -6.43 -3.43 -0.65
N ARG A 24 -6.43 -2.09 -0.71
CA ARG A 24 -6.39 -1.22 0.46
C ARG A 24 -7.51 -1.58 1.46
N ASN A 25 -7.12 -1.89 2.70
CA ASN A 25 -8.06 -2.19 3.78
C ASN A 25 -8.61 -0.91 4.46
N ASP A 26 -9.49 -1.09 5.45
CA ASP A 26 -10.08 -0.03 6.27
C ASP A 26 -9.02 0.80 7.06
N LYS A 27 -7.88 0.19 7.37
CA LYS A 27 -6.71 0.85 7.95
C LYS A 27 -5.83 1.59 6.93
N HIS A 28 -6.27 1.69 5.68
CA HIS A 28 -5.54 2.33 4.58
C HIS A 28 -4.18 1.70 4.32
N ARG A 29 -4.09 0.36 4.33
CA ARG A 29 -2.89 -0.40 3.98
C ARG A 29 -3.14 -1.24 2.74
N GLY A 30 -2.19 -1.24 1.81
CA GLY A 30 -2.25 -2.04 0.58
C GLY A 30 -2.45 -1.22 -0.69
N TYR A 31 -2.75 -1.93 -1.77
CA TYR A 31 -2.86 -1.46 -3.14
C TYR A 31 -4.13 -0.62 -3.38
N THR A 32 -3.97 0.49 -4.11
CA THR A 32 -5.08 1.25 -4.66
C THR A 32 -5.01 1.21 -6.19
N PRO A 33 -6.11 0.82 -6.86
CA PRO A 33 -6.16 0.84 -8.31
C PRO A 33 -6.05 2.27 -8.86
N MET A 34 -5.84 2.35 -10.17
CA MET A 34 -6.04 3.60 -10.92
C MET A 34 -7.40 4.20 -10.56
N PHE A 35 -7.49 5.53 -10.44
CA PHE A 35 -8.75 6.24 -10.19
C PHE A 35 -9.36 6.11 -8.79
N ASP A 36 -8.66 5.44 -7.86
CA ASP A 36 -9.19 5.19 -6.51
C ASP A 36 -9.25 6.43 -5.62
N GLU A 37 -8.38 7.41 -5.83
CA GLU A 37 -8.33 8.63 -5.02
C GLU A 37 -9.07 9.78 -5.71
N THR A 38 -10.05 10.35 -4.99
CA THR A 38 -10.77 11.57 -5.37
C THR A 38 -10.68 12.57 -4.22
N LEU A 39 -10.01 13.69 -4.46
CA LEU A 39 -9.78 14.79 -3.52
C LEU A 39 -10.78 15.94 -3.71
N ASP A 40 -11.33 16.08 -4.91
CA ASP A 40 -12.30 17.11 -5.29
C ASP A 40 -13.38 16.49 -6.19
N ALA A 41 -14.43 15.95 -5.57
CA ALA A 41 -15.49 15.22 -6.26
C ALA A 41 -16.32 16.10 -7.22
N ASP A 42 -16.31 17.42 -7.03
CA ASP A 42 -17.05 18.35 -7.90
C ASP A 42 -16.29 18.59 -9.22
N ASN A 43 -14.96 18.48 -9.22
CA ASN A 43 -14.11 18.78 -10.38
C ASN A 43 -13.36 17.56 -10.95
N GLN A 44 -13.32 16.43 -10.25
CA GLN A 44 -12.65 15.21 -10.71
C GLN A 44 -13.63 14.19 -11.28
N LEU A 45 -13.62 14.04 -12.61
CA LEU A 45 -14.52 13.11 -13.31
C LEU A 45 -14.22 11.64 -13.02
N ASN A 46 -12.94 11.27 -12.95
CA ASN A 46 -12.50 9.89 -12.82
C ASN A 46 -11.63 9.65 -11.57
N GLY A 47 -11.38 10.64 -10.71
CA GLY A 47 -10.32 10.56 -9.70
C GLY A 47 -8.90 10.68 -10.29
N ASP A 48 -7.88 10.42 -9.48
CA ASP A 48 -6.49 10.62 -9.87
C ASP A 48 -5.98 9.57 -10.87
N TYR A 49 -5.20 10.03 -11.86
CA TYR A 49 -4.46 9.17 -12.80
C TYR A 49 -3.18 8.62 -12.15
N LYS A 50 -3.28 8.13 -10.90
CA LYS A 50 -2.25 7.31 -10.23
C LYS A 50 -2.84 6.06 -9.58
N GLY A 51 -2.06 4.98 -9.58
CA GLY A 51 -2.26 3.85 -8.67
C GLY A 51 -1.32 4.01 -7.48
N GLY A 52 -1.59 3.32 -6.38
CA GLY A 52 -0.84 3.49 -5.14
C GLY A 52 -0.65 2.21 -4.37
N TYR A 53 0.25 2.27 -3.40
CA TYR A 53 0.40 1.25 -2.38
C TYR A 53 0.73 1.94 -1.06
N TYR A 54 -0.15 1.78 -0.07
CA TYR A 54 -0.01 2.46 1.21
C TYR A 54 0.64 1.52 2.22
N ILE A 55 1.76 1.98 2.77
CA ILE A 55 2.54 1.31 3.80
C ILE A 55 2.68 2.30 4.94
N GLY A 56 2.36 1.87 6.16
CA GLY A 56 2.50 2.70 7.35
C GLY A 56 3.29 2.01 8.43
N VAL A 57 3.33 2.62 9.61
CA VAL A 57 3.96 2.03 10.79
C VAL A 57 3.32 0.66 11.07
N GLU A 58 4.15 -0.36 11.20
CA GLU A 58 3.72 -1.72 11.51
C GLU A 58 3.20 -1.78 12.94
N VAL A 59 1.92 -2.14 13.10
CA VAL A 59 1.28 -2.33 14.40
C VAL A 59 0.60 -3.68 14.39
N SER A 60 0.99 -4.56 15.31
CA SER A 60 0.38 -5.88 15.46
C SER A 60 -1.12 -5.76 15.74
N GLU A 61 -1.90 -6.78 15.33
CA GLU A 61 -3.33 -6.85 15.64
C GLU A 61 -3.59 -6.85 17.15
N ASP A 62 -2.70 -7.49 17.93
CA ASP A 62 -2.77 -7.57 19.40
C ASP A 62 -2.38 -6.26 20.11
N ASP A 63 -1.83 -5.28 19.39
CA ASP A 63 -1.43 -4.00 20.00
C ASP A 63 -2.68 -3.14 20.26
N PRO A 64 -2.86 -2.53 21.45
CA PRO A 64 -4.01 -1.67 21.75
C PRO A 64 -4.23 -0.51 20.76
N ARG A 65 -3.18 -0.10 20.05
CA ARG A 65 -3.25 0.94 19.02
C ARG A 65 -3.97 0.45 17.76
N SER A 66 -4.07 -0.85 17.49
CA SER A 66 -4.74 -1.43 16.31
C SER A 66 -6.22 -1.04 16.22
N GLY A 67 -6.85 -0.70 17.35
CA GLY A 67 -8.22 -0.16 17.39
C GLY A 67 -8.36 1.24 16.79
N LYS A 68 -7.26 1.99 16.62
CA LYS A 68 -7.29 3.36 16.09
C LYS A 68 -7.37 3.38 14.56
N PRO A 69 -7.94 4.43 13.94
CA PRO A 69 -7.84 4.64 12.50
C PRO A 69 -6.37 4.66 12.06
N PHE A 70 -6.07 4.07 10.91
CA PHE A 70 -4.73 4.02 10.33
C PHE A 70 -3.65 3.27 11.13
N PHE A 71 -4.00 2.55 12.20
CA PHE A 71 -3.08 1.68 12.92
C PHE A 71 -3.53 0.22 12.75
N GLY A 72 -2.60 -0.65 12.36
CA GLY A 72 -2.84 -2.07 12.09
C GLY A 72 -1.72 -2.67 11.25
N PRO A 73 -1.77 -3.98 10.98
CA PRO A 73 -0.74 -4.65 10.21
C PRO A 73 -0.72 -4.12 8.77
N ASN A 74 0.47 -4.04 8.18
CA ASN A 74 0.57 -3.74 6.76
C ASN A 74 0.06 -4.93 5.94
N VAL A 75 -0.68 -4.65 4.87
CA VAL A 75 -0.94 -5.63 3.82
C VAL A 75 0.36 -5.72 3.03
N TRP A 76 1.04 -6.87 3.09
CA TRP A 76 2.27 -7.09 2.37
C TRP A 76 1.99 -7.87 1.08
N PRO A 77 2.70 -7.59 -0.03
CA PRO A 77 2.67 -8.48 -1.18
C PRO A 77 3.38 -9.80 -0.85
N SER A 78 3.44 -10.75 -1.80
CA SER A 78 4.11 -12.04 -1.62
C SER A 78 5.50 -11.92 -0.96
N GLU A 79 5.96 -12.99 -0.32
CA GLU A 79 7.15 -13.01 0.55
C GLU A 79 8.41 -12.42 -0.13
N GLU A 80 8.56 -12.56 -1.45
CA GLU A 80 9.62 -11.91 -2.22
C GLU A 80 9.61 -10.38 -2.10
N VAL A 81 8.46 -9.72 -2.15
CA VAL A 81 8.37 -8.24 -2.04
C VAL A 81 8.40 -7.79 -0.57
N ARG A 82 7.86 -8.61 0.35
CA ARG A 82 7.80 -8.34 1.78
C ARG A 82 9.17 -8.15 2.44
N GLN A 83 10.16 -8.97 2.12
CA GLN A 83 11.49 -8.89 2.74
C GLN A 83 12.26 -7.62 2.37
N LEU A 84 11.85 -6.95 1.29
CA LEU A 84 12.60 -5.86 0.68
C LEU A 84 12.14 -4.48 1.18
N VAL A 85 10.86 -4.35 1.52
CA VAL A 85 10.33 -3.11 2.12
C VAL A 85 10.76 -2.95 3.58
N ARG A 86 10.72 -4.03 4.39
CA ARG A 86 11.16 -3.98 5.81
C ARG A 86 12.59 -3.47 5.97
N LYS A 87 13.52 -3.96 5.16
CA LYS A 87 14.94 -3.53 5.21
C LYS A 87 15.17 -2.08 4.82
N SER A 88 14.22 -1.47 4.13
CA SER A 88 14.34 -0.10 3.58
C SER A 88 13.65 0.94 4.45
N ILE A 89 12.58 0.57 5.17
CA ILE A 89 11.82 1.48 6.05
C ILE A 89 12.43 1.54 7.46
N ASP A 90 13.02 0.45 7.96
CA ASP A 90 13.59 0.40 9.33
C ASP A 90 15.02 0.97 9.43
N LYS A 91 15.54 1.62 8.39
CA LYS A 91 16.94 2.12 8.31
C LYS A 91 17.12 3.62 8.54
N ASP A 92 16.05 4.37 8.73
CA ASP A 92 16.08 5.82 9.00
C ASP A 92 15.47 6.16 10.37
#